data_AF-A0A7S2EBZ2-F1
#
_entry.id   AF-A0A7S2EBZ2-F1
#
_cell.length_a   1.000
_cell.length_b   1.000
_cell.length_c   1.000
_cell.angle_alpha   90.00
_cell.angle_beta   90.00
_cell.angle_gamma   90.00
#
_symmetry.space_group_name_H-M   'P 1'
#
loop_
_entity.id
_entity.type
_entity.pdbx_description
1 polymer ?
#
loop_
_entity_poly.entity_id
_entity_poly.type
_entity_poly.pdbx_seq_one_letter_code
_entity_poly.pdbx_strand_id
1 'polypeptide(L)'
;GNGAGAGATTTVGTQGRRAILKIMDLRPKSSAMANRTQGYGYENTSYYPNATLTFCGIGNIHAVRDAYHKLSALCRDPNSSDADWHRSVEDTKWPSQVRLILSAAWQCAFHVRYNRLPVFLHCSHGWDRTSQVSALAQLMIDAHYRTRRGFSTLVEKEFCALGHPFHTRLGHGEGRGDRDGG
;
A
#
# COMPACT_ATOMS: atom_id res chain seq x y z
N GLY A 1 36.63 -50.73 12.05
CA GLY A 1 36.15 -49.52 11.37
C GLY A 1 34.72 -49.26 11.81
N ASN A 2 34.52 -48.30 12.70
CA ASN A 2 33.22 -47.82 13.13
C ASN A 2 32.55 -47.03 12.00
N GLY A 3 31.31 -47.35 11.67
CA GLY A 3 30.45 -46.56 10.80
C GLY A 3 29.04 -46.56 11.35
N ALA A 4 28.77 -45.60 12.23
CA ALA A 4 27.56 -45.48 13.02
C ALA A 4 26.32 -45.23 12.15
N GLY A 5 25.21 -45.88 12.50
CA GLY A 5 23.88 -45.52 12.03
C GLY A 5 23.54 -44.11 12.50
N ALA A 6 23.49 -43.18 11.55
CA ALA A 6 23.00 -41.84 11.80
C ALA A 6 21.49 -41.91 12.01
N GLY A 7 21.06 -41.73 13.26
CA GLY A 7 19.68 -41.52 13.61
C GLY A 7 19.10 -40.37 12.79
N ALA A 8 18.02 -40.62 12.08
CA ALA A 8 17.15 -39.57 11.61
C ALA A 8 16.56 -38.90 12.86
N THR A 9 17.20 -37.84 13.32
CA THR A 9 16.64 -36.94 14.32
C THR A 9 15.42 -36.29 13.66
N THR A 10 14.26 -36.89 13.88
CA THR A 10 12.97 -36.25 13.67
C THR A 10 12.98 -35.01 14.55
N THR A 11 13.32 -33.87 13.97
CA THR A 11 13.06 -32.57 14.59
C THR A 11 11.55 -32.45 14.66
N VAL A 12 11.02 -32.80 15.83
CA VAL A 12 9.67 -32.44 16.26
C VAL A 12 9.68 -30.92 16.45
N GLY A 13 9.62 -30.20 15.32
CA GLY A 13 9.56 -28.75 15.25
C GLY A 13 8.11 -28.33 15.04
N THR A 14 7.41 -28.10 16.15
CA THR A 14 6.15 -27.33 16.28
C THR A 14 5.12 -27.50 15.16
N GLN A 15 4.08 -28.30 15.43
CA GLN A 15 2.80 -28.20 14.72
C GLN A 15 2.44 -26.73 14.46
N GLY A 16 2.27 -26.39 13.17
CA GLY A 16 2.16 -25.02 12.69
C GLY A 16 1.02 -24.27 13.37
N ARG A 17 1.36 -23.30 14.22
CA ARG A 17 0.38 -22.33 14.73
C ARG A 17 -0.16 -21.55 13.52
N ARG A 18 -1.44 -21.72 13.25
CA ARG A 18 -2.17 -20.94 12.24
C ARG A 18 -2.02 -19.45 12.58
N ALA A 19 -1.57 -18.65 11.62
CA ALA A 19 -1.51 -17.20 11.78
C ALA A 19 -2.91 -16.66 12.14
N ILE A 20 -2.99 -15.80 13.15
CA ILE A 20 -4.24 -15.19 13.63
C ILE A 20 -4.37 -13.73 13.21
N LEU A 21 -3.29 -13.10 12.71
CA LEU A 21 -3.26 -11.72 12.26
C LEU A 21 -2.42 -11.58 10.97
N LYS A 22 -2.96 -10.85 10.00
CA LYS A 22 -2.21 -10.43 8.81
C LYS A 22 -1.84 -8.95 8.95
N ILE A 23 -0.56 -8.64 9.00
CA ILE A 23 -0.05 -7.27 8.94
C ILE A 23 0.34 -6.96 7.50
N MET A 24 -0.14 -5.85 6.97
CA MET A 24 0.24 -5.34 5.67
C MET A 24 0.83 -3.94 5.82
N ASP A 25 2.15 -3.86 5.71
CA ASP A 25 2.84 -2.59 5.57
C ASP A 25 2.74 -2.17 4.10
N LEU A 26 2.07 -1.06 3.85
CA LEU A 26 1.78 -0.63 2.49
C LEU A 26 3.00 -0.04 1.78
N ARG A 27 4.12 0.17 2.47
CA ARG A 27 5.35 0.76 1.91
C ARG A 27 6.17 -0.26 1.12
N PRO A 28 7.12 0.20 0.29
CA PRO A 28 8.25 -0.61 -0.11
C PRO A 28 9.09 -1.02 1.10
N LYS A 29 9.60 -2.26 1.11
CA LYS A 29 10.46 -2.76 2.19
C LYS A 29 11.68 -1.84 2.42
N SER A 30 12.28 -1.32 1.35
CA SER A 30 13.39 -0.36 1.44
C SER A 30 13.00 0.90 2.21
N SER A 31 11.85 1.49 1.93
CA SER A 31 11.34 2.65 2.67
C SER A 31 11.04 2.31 4.13
N ALA A 32 10.46 1.15 4.41
CA ALA A 32 10.21 0.71 5.78
C ALA A 32 11.49 0.50 6.59
N MET A 33 12.55 -0.03 5.96
CA MET A 33 13.88 -0.14 6.57
C MET A 33 14.54 1.22 6.81
N ALA A 34 14.42 2.16 5.86
CA ALA A 34 14.91 3.53 6.04
C ALA A 34 14.21 4.25 7.20
N ASN A 35 12.89 4.07 7.33
CA ASN A 35 12.16 4.59 8.49
C ASN A 35 12.66 3.97 9.81
N ARG A 36 13.11 2.72 9.79
CA ARG A 36 13.66 2.04 10.98
C ARG A 36 14.96 2.66 11.49
N THR A 37 15.81 3.16 10.61
CA THR A 37 17.05 3.85 11.01
C THR A 37 16.78 5.21 11.65
N GLN A 38 15.59 5.78 11.44
CA GLN A 38 15.14 7.07 11.98
C GLN A 38 14.29 6.92 13.26
N GLY A 39 14.25 5.74 13.87
CA GLY A 39 13.49 5.49 15.11
C GLY A 39 12.02 5.10 14.91
N TYR A 40 11.56 4.96 13.66
CA TYR A 40 10.26 4.37 13.33
C TYR A 40 10.45 2.88 13.00
N GLY A 41 9.54 2.26 12.24
CA GLY A 41 9.77 0.90 11.76
C GLY A 41 8.51 0.19 11.29
N TYR A 42 8.55 -1.13 11.45
CA TYR A 42 7.50 -2.10 11.17
C TYR A 42 7.62 -3.24 12.20
N GLU A 43 6.56 -4.01 12.38
CA GLU A 43 6.48 -5.03 13.42
C GLU A 43 7.47 -6.17 13.16
N ASN A 44 8.24 -6.54 14.20
CA ASN A 44 9.03 -7.75 14.18
C ASN A 44 8.16 -8.95 14.56
N THR A 45 7.93 -9.87 13.64
CA THR A 45 7.09 -11.07 13.85
C THR A 45 7.62 -11.99 14.96
N SER A 46 8.90 -11.89 15.36
CA SER A 46 9.42 -12.58 16.55
C SER A 46 8.75 -12.12 17.84
N TYR A 47 8.29 -10.86 17.90
CA TYR A 47 7.52 -10.33 19.04
C TYR A 47 6.00 -10.56 18.90
N TYR A 48 5.55 -10.94 17.70
CA TYR A 48 4.16 -11.23 17.37
C TYR A 48 4.03 -12.62 16.73
N PRO A 49 4.20 -13.71 17.52
CA PRO A 49 4.46 -15.06 17.00
C PRO A 49 3.31 -15.67 16.17
N ASN A 50 2.12 -15.08 16.19
CA ASN A 50 0.97 -15.51 15.37
C ASN A 50 0.58 -14.47 14.30
N ALA A 51 1.43 -13.47 14.04
CA ALA A 51 1.23 -12.49 12.99
C ALA A 51 2.15 -12.77 11.80
N THR A 52 1.66 -12.46 10.59
CA THR A 52 2.49 -12.46 9.38
C THR A 52 2.56 -11.06 8.81
N LEU A 53 3.74 -10.63 8.33
CA LEU A 53 3.95 -9.30 7.74
C LEU A 53 4.17 -9.41 6.23
N THR A 54 3.61 -8.47 5.47
CA THR A 54 3.87 -8.33 4.03
C THR A 54 4.02 -6.87 3.64
N PHE A 55 5.00 -6.57 2.79
CA PHE A 55 5.23 -5.25 2.22
C PHE A 55 4.53 -5.13 0.87
N CYS A 56 3.71 -4.10 0.68
CA CYS A 56 2.90 -3.95 -0.54
C CYS A 56 3.54 -3.08 -1.62
N GLY A 57 4.62 -2.35 -1.32
CA GLY A 57 5.40 -1.65 -2.34
C GLY A 57 4.83 -0.33 -2.84
N ILE A 58 3.78 0.22 -2.23
CA ILE A 58 3.13 1.44 -2.73
C ILE A 58 4.03 2.66 -2.48
N GLY A 59 4.33 3.39 -3.56
CA GLY A 59 5.17 4.59 -3.55
C GLY A 59 4.70 5.64 -2.53
N ASN A 60 5.63 6.50 -2.10
CA ASN A 60 5.27 7.65 -1.27
C ASN A 60 4.56 8.73 -2.11
N ILE A 61 4.12 9.81 -1.45
CA ILE A 61 3.41 10.91 -2.10
C ILE A 61 4.20 11.55 -3.25
N HIS A 62 5.53 11.59 -3.16
CA HIS A 62 6.39 12.13 -4.22
C HIS A 62 6.37 11.24 -5.46
N ALA A 63 6.51 9.92 -5.28
CA ALA A 63 6.45 8.97 -6.39
C ALA A 63 5.10 9.03 -7.14
N VAL A 64 3.99 9.18 -6.41
CA VAL A 64 2.65 9.29 -7.01
C VAL A 64 2.50 10.63 -7.75
N ARG A 65 2.93 11.73 -7.14
CA ARG A 65 2.91 13.07 -7.75
C ARG A 65 3.73 13.12 -9.04
N ASP A 66 4.94 12.59 -9.02
CA ASP A 66 5.85 12.60 -10.17
C ASP A 66 5.28 11.73 -11.30
N ALA A 67 4.70 10.56 -10.98
CA ALA A 67 4.02 9.72 -11.95
C ALA A 67 2.82 10.41 -12.60
N TYR A 68 2.00 11.11 -11.79
CA TYR A 68 0.88 11.90 -12.29
C TYR A 68 1.34 13.02 -13.22
N HIS A 69 2.38 13.77 -12.84
CA HIS A 69 2.90 14.85 -13.67
C HIS A 69 3.45 14.35 -15.01
N LYS A 70 4.19 13.23 -15.01
CA LYS A 70 4.67 12.60 -16.25
C LYS A 70 3.52 12.18 -17.15
N LEU A 71 2.50 11.50 -16.60
CA LEU A 71 1.34 11.08 -17.39
C LEU A 71 0.57 12.30 -17.93
N SER A 72 0.34 13.29 -17.08
CA SER A 72 -0.38 14.51 -17.46
C SER A 72 0.36 15.30 -18.54
N ALA A 73 1.70 15.34 -18.50
CA ALA A 73 2.52 15.96 -19.54
C ALA A 73 2.43 15.17 -20.85
N LEU A 74 2.56 13.83 -20.80
CA LEU A 74 2.44 12.96 -21.96
C LEU A 74 1.07 13.11 -22.65
N CYS A 75 -0.04 13.14 -21.89
CA CYS A 75 -1.38 13.34 -22.44
C CYS A 75 -1.62 14.72 -23.06
N ARG A 76 -0.76 15.69 -22.78
CA ARG A 76 -0.84 17.07 -23.30
C ARG A 76 0.21 17.36 -24.35
N ASP A 77 1.09 16.42 -24.66
CA ASP A 77 2.14 16.59 -25.66
C ASP A 77 1.56 16.36 -27.06
N PRO A 78 1.42 17.40 -27.90
CA PRO A 78 0.91 17.24 -29.26
C PRO A 78 1.87 16.46 -30.16
N ASN A 79 3.12 16.26 -29.75
CA ASN A 79 4.15 15.54 -30.50
C ASN A 79 4.33 14.09 -30.04
N SER A 80 3.45 13.58 -29.17
CA SER A 80 3.55 12.19 -28.71
C SER A 80 3.37 11.22 -29.87
N SER A 81 4.31 10.29 -30.03
CA SER A 81 4.24 9.22 -31.04
C SER A 81 3.25 8.13 -30.63
N ASP A 82 2.28 7.82 -31.49
CA ASP A 82 1.38 6.67 -31.31
C ASP A 82 2.14 5.34 -31.25
N ALA A 83 3.24 5.22 -32.01
CA ALA A 83 4.03 4.00 -32.06
C ALA A 83 4.70 3.67 -30.70
N ASP A 84 5.10 4.70 -29.95
CA ASP A 84 5.76 4.55 -28.66
C ASP A 84 4.81 4.74 -27.46
N TRP A 85 3.53 5.05 -27.70
CA TRP A 85 2.57 5.47 -26.68
C TRP A 85 2.52 4.54 -25.47
N HIS A 86 2.40 3.23 -25.68
CA HIS A 86 2.34 2.26 -24.58
C HIS A 86 3.60 2.26 -23.72
N ARG A 87 4.78 2.41 -24.34
CA ARG A 87 6.06 2.51 -23.64
C ARG A 87 6.12 3.82 -22.86
N SER A 88 5.77 4.93 -23.48
CA SER A 88 5.74 6.25 -22.83
C SER A 88 4.80 6.25 -21.63
N VAL A 89 3.62 5.62 -21.73
CA VAL A 89 2.69 5.47 -20.60
C VAL A 89 3.31 4.64 -19.47
N GLU A 90 3.96 3.52 -19.76
CA GLU A 90 4.64 2.71 -18.72
C GLU A 90 5.82 3.46 -18.07
N ASP A 91 6.52 4.31 -18.82
CA ASP A 91 7.62 5.13 -18.31
C ASP A 91 7.16 6.24 -17.36
N THR A 92 5.88 6.62 -17.39
CA THR A 92 5.27 7.50 -16.37
C THR A 92 5.19 6.82 -15.01
N LYS A 93 5.17 5.47 -14.97
CA LYS A 93 4.92 4.64 -13.77
C LYS A 93 3.54 4.82 -13.15
N TRP A 94 2.64 5.60 -13.76
CA TRP A 94 1.28 5.78 -13.26
C TRP A 94 0.49 4.46 -13.23
N PRO A 95 0.46 3.64 -14.30
CA PRO A 95 -0.23 2.35 -14.25
C PRO A 95 0.35 1.43 -13.16
N SER A 96 1.67 1.46 -12.95
CA SER A 96 2.33 0.68 -11.91
C SER A 96 1.88 1.10 -10.51
N GLN A 97 1.70 2.41 -10.23
CA GLN A 97 1.17 2.88 -8.94
C GLN A 97 -0.27 2.40 -8.71
N VAL A 98 -1.14 2.56 -9.71
CA VAL A 98 -2.54 2.12 -9.64
C VAL A 98 -2.62 0.61 -9.40
N ARG A 99 -1.82 -0.18 -10.13
CA ARG A 99 -1.74 -1.64 -9.96
C ARG A 99 -1.33 -2.04 -8.54
N LEU A 100 -0.36 -1.37 -7.94
CA LEU A 100 0.09 -1.67 -6.58
C LEU A 100 -1.01 -1.40 -5.54
N ILE A 101 -1.72 -0.29 -5.68
CA ILE A 101 -2.85 0.06 -4.80
C ILE A 101 -3.98 -0.98 -4.92
N LEU A 102 -4.39 -1.31 -6.15
CA LEU A 102 -5.44 -2.31 -6.39
C LEU A 102 -5.04 -3.71 -5.91
N SER A 103 -3.77 -4.11 -6.13
CA SER A 103 -3.25 -5.38 -5.65
C SER A 103 -3.27 -5.47 -4.12
N ALA A 104 -2.85 -4.41 -3.42
CA ALA A 104 -2.90 -4.36 -1.96
C ALA A 104 -4.35 -4.42 -1.43
N ALA A 105 -5.27 -3.67 -2.05
CA ALA A 105 -6.69 -3.70 -1.69
C ALA A 105 -7.31 -5.09 -1.90
N TRP A 106 -7.01 -5.74 -3.03
CA TRP A 106 -7.44 -7.10 -3.30
C TRP A 106 -6.87 -8.10 -2.28
N GLN A 107 -5.58 -8.01 -1.94
CA GLN A 107 -4.97 -8.87 -0.92
C GLN A 107 -5.64 -8.69 0.44
N CYS A 108 -5.91 -7.45 0.86
CA CYS A 108 -6.64 -7.14 2.09
C CYS A 108 -8.04 -7.78 2.07
N ALA A 109 -8.82 -7.52 1.02
CA ALA A 109 -10.14 -8.10 0.83
C ALA A 109 -10.10 -9.64 0.84
N PHE A 110 -9.10 -10.24 0.20
CA PHE A 110 -8.93 -11.69 0.14
C PHE A 110 -8.65 -12.29 1.52
N HIS A 111 -7.75 -11.68 2.29
CA HIS A 111 -7.44 -12.13 3.66
C HIS A 111 -8.66 -12.03 4.59
N VAL A 112 -9.43 -10.94 4.50
CA VAL A 112 -10.65 -10.77 5.30
C VAL A 112 -11.74 -11.77 4.88
N ARG A 113 -12.05 -11.84 3.58
CA ARG A 113 -13.21 -12.60 3.07
C ARG A 113 -12.98 -14.10 3.03
N TYR A 114 -11.84 -14.53 2.50
CA TYR A 114 -11.57 -15.94 2.22
C TYR A 114 -10.73 -16.61 3.31
N ASN A 115 -9.65 -15.95 3.75
CA ASN A 115 -8.81 -16.54 4.80
C ASN A 115 -9.40 -16.37 6.21
N ARG A 116 -10.43 -15.51 6.35
CA ARG A 116 -11.07 -15.16 7.63
C ARG A 116 -10.06 -14.67 8.66
N LEU A 117 -9.10 -13.87 8.21
CA LEU A 117 -8.07 -13.29 9.05
C LEU A 117 -8.36 -11.80 9.28
N PRO A 118 -8.22 -11.30 10.52
CA PRO A 118 -8.11 -9.85 10.72
C PRO A 118 -6.86 -9.34 10.01
N VAL A 119 -6.99 -8.16 9.40
CA VAL A 119 -5.90 -7.49 8.68
C VAL A 119 -5.59 -6.16 9.39
N PHE A 120 -4.34 -5.97 9.78
CA PHE A 120 -3.82 -4.70 10.27
C PHE A 120 -3.10 -3.99 9.11
N LEU A 121 -3.68 -2.90 8.63
CA LEU A 121 -3.14 -2.07 7.55
C LEU A 121 -2.41 -0.86 8.14
N HIS A 122 -1.17 -0.63 7.74
CA HIS A 122 -0.48 0.62 8.08
C HIS A 122 0.50 1.05 6.99
N CYS A 123 1.01 2.27 7.11
CA CYS A 123 2.11 2.76 6.27
C CYS A 123 3.10 3.56 7.12
N SER A 124 3.44 4.79 6.73
CA SER A 124 4.24 5.71 7.57
C SER A 124 3.33 6.44 8.58
N HIS A 125 2.46 7.33 8.10
CA HIS A 125 1.57 8.16 8.94
C HIS A 125 0.13 7.64 9.00
N GLY A 126 -0.23 6.64 8.20
CA GLY A 126 -1.55 6.02 8.25
C GLY A 126 -2.69 6.74 7.52
N TRP A 127 -2.45 7.90 6.89
CA TRP A 127 -3.55 8.73 6.32
C TRP A 127 -3.58 8.82 4.77
N ASP A 128 -2.60 8.26 4.06
CA ASP A 128 -2.54 8.32 2.58
C ASP A 128 -2.84 6.93 1.99
N ARG A 129 -1.82 6.05 1.96
CA ARG A 129 -1.92 4.70 1.40
C ARG A 129 -2.93 3.83 2.14
N THR A 130 -3.01 3.98 3.46
CA THR A 130 -3.93 3.22 4.30
C THR A 130 -5.38 3.51 3.92
N SER A 131 -5.76 4.79 3.80
CA SER A 131 -7.11 5.19 3.36
C SER A 131 -7.44 4.65 1.98
N GLN A 132 -6.50 4.74 1.02
CA GLN A 132 -6.69 4.18 -0.33
C GLN A 132 -6.99 2.68 -0.30
N VAL A 133 -6.15 1.89 0.37
CA VAL A 133 -6.26 0.43 0.40
C VAL A 133 -7.48 -0.02 1.21
N SER A 134 -7.73 0.61 2.37
CA SER A 134 -8.88 0.29 3.22
C SER A 134 -10.20 0.56 2.51
N ALA A 135 -10.36 1.73 1.90
CA ALA A 135 -11.59 2.09 1.18
C ALA A 135 -11.84 1.16 -0.01
N LEU A 136 -10.81 0.86 -0.81
CA LEU A 136 -10.94 -0.06 -1.94
C LEU A 136 -11.25 -1.49 -1.51
N ALA A 137 -10.62 -2.00 -0.45
CA ALA A 137 -10.92 -3.32 0.08
C ALA A 137 -12.40 -3.40 0.55
N GLN A 138 -12.89 -2.35 1.20
CA GLN A 138 -14.29 -2.25 1.63
C GLN A 138 -15.27 -2.19 0.45
N LEU A 139 -14.94 -1.45 -0.62
CA LEU A 139 -15.71 -1.47 -1.88
C LEU A 139 -15.81 -2.88 -2.49
N MET A 140 -14.75 -3.68 -2.38
CA MET A 140 -14.72 -5.05 -2.92
C MET A 140 -15.60 -6.02 -2.11
N ILE A 141 -15.66 -5.88 -0.79
CA ILE A 141 -16.29 -6.89 0.09
C ILE A 141 -17.68 -6.50 0.61
N ASP A 142 -18.06 -5.22 0.54
CA ASP A 142 -19.34 -4.73 1.04
C ASP A 142 -20.12 -4.02 -0.08
N ALA A 143 -21.31 -4.54 -0.39
CA ALA A 143 -22.20 -3.97 -1.39
C ALA A 143 -22.76 -2.60 -0.97
N HIS A 144 -22.86 -2.32 0.33
CA HIS A 144 -23.36 -1.05 0.84
C HIS A 144 -22.54 0.12 0.29
N TYR A 145 -21.20 0.03 0.35
CA TYR A 145 -20.30 1.08 -0.10
C TYR A 145 -20.29 1.31 -1.62
N ARG A 146 -20.94 0.43 -2.40
CA ARG A 146 -21.14 0.59 -3.85
C ARG A 146 -22.44 1.32 -4.21
N THR A 147 -23.23 1.74 -3.21
CA THR A 147 -24.37 2.66 -3.41
C THR A 147 -23.91 4.11 -3.34
N ARG A 148 -24.70 5.06 -3.87
CA ARG A 148 -24.38 6.51 -3.76
C ARG A 148 -24.17 6.94 -2.30
N ARG A 149 -25.11 6.56 -1.42
CA ARG A 149 -25.04 6.91 0.01
C ARG A 149 -23.86 6.23 0.70
N GLY A 150 -23.67 4.93 0.45
CA GLY A 150 -22.56 4.19 1.04
C GLY A 150 -21.20 4.69 0.58
N PHE A 151 -21.03 5.04 -0.69
CA PHE A 151 -19.78 5.61 -1.18
C PHE A 151 -19.47 6.95 -0.51
N SER A 152 -20.46 7.85 -0.38
CA SER A 152 -20.29 9.08 0.39
C SER A 152 -19.91 8.80 1.85
N THR A 153 -20.57 7.87 2.51
CA THR A 153 -20.22 7.44 3.88
C THR A 153 -18.79 6.88 3.95
N LEU A 154 -18.36 6.12 2.95
CA LEU A 154 -17.00 5.57 2.90
C LEU A 154 -15.95 6.68 2.77
N VAL A 155 -16.18 7.68 1.93
CA VAL A 155 -15.28 8.84 1.77
C VAL A 155 -15.19 9.62 3.07
N GLU A 156 -16.33 9.95 3.69
CA GLU A 156 -16.37 10.65 4.98
C GLU A 156 -15.63 9.86 6.06
N LYS A 157 -15.81 8.54 6.10
CA LYS A 157 -15.17 7.69 7.11
C LYS A 157 -13.67 7.53 6.86
N GLU A 158 -13.26 7.03 5.70
CA GLU A 158 -11.88 6.58 5.46
C GLU A 158 -10.91 7.71 5.11
N PHE A 159 -11.44 8.85 4.64
CA PHE A 159 -10.63 10.00 4.26
C PHE A 159 -10.84 11.17 5.21
N CYS A 160 -12.06 11.68 5.38
CA CYS A 160 -12.29 12.87 6.21
C CYS A 160 -12.05 12.59 7.70
N ALA A 161 -12.78 11.64 8.27
CA ALA A 161 -12.74 11.33 9.69
C ALA A 161 -11.41 10.70 10.13
N LEU A 162 -10.76 9.91 9.27
CA LEU A 162 -9.43 9.33 9.51
C LEU A 162 -8.26 10.25 9.12
N GLY A 163 -8.54 11.53 8.82
CA GLY A 163 -7.52 12.58 8.78
C GLY A 163 -6.65 12.59 7.54
N HIS A 164 -7.16 12.12 6.38
CA HIS A 164 -6.49 12.38 5.11
C HIS A 164 -6.33 13.91 4.94
N PRO A 165 -5.10 14.44 4.79
CA PRO A 165 -4.84 15.88 4.86
C PRO A 165 -5.19 16.56 3.52
N PHE A 166 -6.47 16.62 3.17
CA PHE A 166 -6.97 17.19 1.91
C PHE A 166 -6.45 18.61 1.66
N HIS A 167 -6.45 19.46 2.69
CA HIS A 167 -5.96 20.84 2.59
C HIS A 167 -4.52 20.90 2.06
N THR A 168 -3.59 20.15 2.67
CA THR A 168 -2.17 20.09 2.25
C THR A 168 -1.98 19.33 0.94
N ARG A 169 -2.77 18.29 0.66
CA ARG A 169 -2.66 17.48 -0.56
C ARG A 169 -3.16 18.21 -1.80
N LEU A 170 -4.14 19.11 -1.63
CA LEU A 170 -4.78 19.88 -2.71
C LEU A 170 -4.27 21.32 -2.80
N GLY A 171 -3.42 21.77 -1.86
CA GLY A 171 -2.91 23.14 -1.83
C GLY A 171 -4.01 24.19 -1.66
N HIS A 172 -5.08 23.87 -0.90
CA HIS A 172 -6.21 24.79 -0.74
C HIS A 172 -5.82 26.02 0.09
N GLY A 173 -5.74 27.20 -0.52
CA GLY A 173 -5.42 28.44 0.19
C GLY A 173 -3.92 28.71 0.32
N GLU A 174 -3.06 27.80 -0.14
CA GLU A 174 -1.71 28.16 -0.54
C GLU A 174 -1.85 28.92 -1.86
N GLY A 175 -1.64 30.24 -1.84
CA GLY A 175 -1.54 31.02 -3.08
C GLY A 175 -0.48 30.40 -4.00
N ARG A 176 -0.44 30.79 -5.28
CA ARG A 176 0.76 30.56 -6.11
C ARG A 176 1.93 31.37 -5.51
N GLY A 177 2.47 30.93 -4.39
CA GLY A 177 3.56 31.60 -3.68
C GLY A 177 4.87 31.34 -4.41
N ASP A 178 5.41 32.42 -4.99
CA ASP A 178 6.80 32.66 -5.39
C ASP A 178 7.63 31.44 -5.79
N ARG A 179 7.57 31.10 -7.07
CA ARG A 179 8.71 30.53 -7.79
C ARG A 179 9.37 31.60 -8.65
N ASP A 180 9.76 32.69 -8.00
CA ASP A 180 10.77 33.64 -8.48
C ASP A 180 11.37 34.32 -7.24
N GLY A 181 12.60 33.95 -6.87
CA GLY A 181 13.29 34.54 -5.73
C GLY A 181 14.45 33.68 -5.23
N GLY A 182 15.57 33.70 -5.95
CA GLY A 182 16.85 33.10 -5.54
C GLY A 182 17.68 32.62 -6.72
#